data_AF-N9EYK1-F1
#
_entry.id   AF-N9EYK1-F1
#
_cell.length_a   1.000
_cell.length_b   1.000
_cell.length_c   1.000
_cell.angle_alpha   90.00
_cell.angle_beta   90.00
_cell.angle_gamma   90.00
#
_symmetry.space_group_name_H-M   'P 1'
#
loop_
_entity.id
_entity.type
_entity.pdbx_description
1 polymer ?
#
loop_
_entity_poly.entity_id
_entity_poly.type
_entity_poly.pdbx_seq_one_letter_code
_entity_poly.pdbx_strand_id
1 'polypeptide(L)'
;MNAIKYIQQHGVDKARELLARLHNLGCPDDMQITVINGMWHRTANGFTYPDLKRLVESVDLVNEYGSLRTAKQITWVDNKPRLVQAIADYEAIYGGEHV
;
A
#
# COMPACT_ATOMS: atom_id res chain seq x y z
N MET A 1 9.66 8.06 -6.77
CA MET A 1 8.72 6.92 -6.92
C MET A 1 7.69 7.02 -5.81
N ASN A 2 6.40 6.75 -6.05
CA ASN A 2 5.39 6.72 -4.99
C ASN A 2 5.16 5.28 -4.48
N ALA A 3 4.49 5.12 -3.34
CA ALA A 3 4.31 3.82 -2.70
C ALA A 3 3.49 2.83 -3.56
N ILE A 4 2.52 3.32 -4.33
CA ILE A 4 1.73 2.50 -5.28
C ILE A 4 2.65 1.86 -6.32
N LYS A 5 3.48 2.67 -6.99
CA LYS A 5 4.45 2.18 -7.99
C LYS A 5 5.44 1.21 -7.38
N TYR A 6 5.86 1.42 -6.14
CA TYR A 6 6.74 0.50 -5.44
C TYR A 6 6.08 -0.86 -5.23
N ILE A 7 4.83 -0.91 -4.77
CA ILE A 7 4.08 -2.17 -4.60
C ILE A 7 3.82 -2.84 -5.96
N GLN A 8 3.49 -2.08 -7.00
CA GLN A 8 3.32 -2.61 -8.36
C GLN A 8 4.59 -3.29 -8.89
N GLN A 9 5.77 -2.71 -8.64
CA GLN A 9 7.04 -3.22 -9.14
C GLN A 9 7.61 -4.39 -8.34
N HIS A 10 7.40 -4.39 -7.03
CA HIS A 10 8.06 -5.33 -6.12
C HIS A 10 7.12 -6.32 -5.42
N GLY A 11 5.81 -6.08 -5.47
CA GLY A 11 4.80 -6.85 -4.77
C GLY A 11 4.61 -6.41 -3.31
N VAL A 12 3.46 -6.79 -2.74
CA VAL A 12 3.06 -6.42 -1.37
C VAL A 12 3.98 -7.04 -0.31
N ASP A 13 4.55 -8.23 -0.56
CA ASP A 13 5.47 -8.87 0.39
C ASP A 13 6.76 -8.07 0.57
N LYS A 14 7.31 -7.53 -0.53
CA LYS A 14 8.48 -6.64 -0.47
C LYS A 14 8.16 -5.31 0.21
N ALA A 15 6.91 -4.85 0.12
CA ALA A 15 6.45 -3.70 0.90
C ALA A 15 6.37 -4.00 2.40
N ARG A 16 5.88 -5.17 2.80
CA ARG A 16 5.90 -5.62 4.21
C ARG A 16 7.32 -5.71 4.75
N GLU A 17 8.25 -6.29 4.00
CA GLU A 17 9.66 -6.37 4.40
C GLU A 17 10.29 -4.98 4.58
N LEU A 18 10.01 -4.04 3.67
CA LEU A 18 10.49 -2.67 3.77
C LEU A 18 9.90 -1.96 4.98
N LEU A 19 8.60 -2.08 5.23
CA LEU A 19 7.94 -1.51 6.41
C LEU A 19 8.57 -2.01 7.71
N ALA A 20 8.78 -3.32 7.83
CA ALA A 20 9.41 -3.90 9.02
C ALA A 20 10.81 -3.33 9.25
N ARG A 21 11.60 -3.15 8.19
CA ARG A 21 12.93 -2.52 8.28
C ARG A 21 12.85 -1.06 8.72
N LEU A 22 11.95 -0.27 8.14
CA LEU A 22 11.78 1.15 8.49
C LEU A 22 11.33 1.33 9.94
N HIS A 23 10.41 0.48 10.40
CA HIS A 23 9.95 0.45 11.77
C HIS A 23 11.10 0.14 12.74
N ASN A 24 11.90 -0.90 12.45
CA ASN A 24 13.04 -1.27 13.29
C ASN A 24 14.13 -0.20 13.34
N LEU A 25 14.24 0.64 12.31
CA LEU A 25 15.18 1.75 12.25
C LEU A 25 14.67 3.03 12.92
N GLY A 26 13.43 3.05 13.42
CA GLY A 26 12.83 4.25 14.02
C GLY A 26 12.71 5.40 13.02
N CYS A 27 12.40 5.08 11.76
CA CYS A 27 12.22 6.07 10.72
C CYS A 27 11.07 7.02 11.08
N PRO A 28 11.26 8.35 11.02
CA PRO A 28 10.18 9.31 11.23
C PRO A 28 9.05 9.12 10.21
N ASP A 29 7.80 9.38 10.62
CA ASP A 29 6.62 9.22 9.78
C ASP A 29 6.56 10.22 8.62
N ASP A 30 7.18 11.39 8.76
CA ASP A 30 7.28 12.42 7.73
C ASP A 30 8.46 12.21 6.77
N MET A 31 9.32 11.23 7.04
CA MET A 31 10.50 10.96 6.22
C MET A 31 10.08 10.33 4.89
N GLN A 32 10.36 11.04 3.80
CA GLN A 32 10.18 10.52 2.46
C GLN A 32 11.36 9.65 2.00
N ILE A 33 11.02 8.53 1.39
CA ILE A 33 11.97 7.54 0.88
C ILE A 33 11.67 7.13 -0.55
N THR A 34 12.71 6.66 -1.23
CA THR A 34 12.61 5.94 -2.50
C THR A 34 13.47 4.70 -2.40
N VAL A 35 13.19 3.69 -3.25
CA VAL A 35 14.02 2.50 -3.36
C VAL A 35 14.72 2.51 -4.72
N ILE A 36 16.04 2.34 -4.71
CA ILE A 36 16.89 2.29 -5.90
C ILE A 36 17.77 1.05 -5.75
N ASN A 37 17.76 0.15 -6.73
CA ASN A 37 18.54 -1.10 -6.70
C ASN A 37 18.35 -1.92 -5.40
N GLY A 38 17.13 -1.95 -4.86
CA GLY A 38 16.79 -2.69 -3.63
C GLY A 38 17.26 -2.04 -2.33
N MET A 39 17.92 -0.87 -2.38
CA MET A 39 18.26 -0.08 -1.20
C MET A 39 17.33 1.13 -1.09
N TRP A 40 16.85 1.39 0.13
CA TRP A 40 16.05 2.58 0.39
C TRP A 40 16.97 3.78 0.65
N HIS A 41 16.55 4.94 0.17
CA HIS A 41 17.26 6.19 0.32
C HIS A 41 16.29 7.29 0.76
N ARG A 42 16.76 8.19 1.61
CA ARG A 42 16.05 9.45 1.89
C ARG A 42 15.96 10.28 0.61
N THR A 43 14.82 10.91 0.39
CA THR A 43 14.59 11.77 -0.77
C THR A 43 13.56 12.84 -0.43
N ALA A 44 13.51 13.90 -1.23
CA ALA A 44 12.45 14.92 -1.15
C ALA A 44 11.25 14.64 -2.06
N ASN A 45 11.29 13.55 -2.85
CA ASN A 45 10.26 13.19 -3.83
C ASN A 45 9.93 11.68 -3.77
N GLY A 46 9.59 11.22 -2.57
CA GLY A 46 9.37 9.82 -2.24
C GLY A 46 7.96 9.50 -1.76
N PHE A 47 7.86 8.41 -1.00
CA PHE A 47 6.69 8.09 -0.18
C PHE A 47 7.13 7.94 1.28
N THR A 48 6.19 8.07 2.20
CA THR A 48 6.46 7.98 3.64
C THR A 48 6.17 6.59 4.20
N TYR A 49 6.63 6.32 5.42
CA TYR A 49 6.28 5.09 6.14
C TYR A 49 4.74 4.91 6.28
N PRO A 50 3.97 5.94 6.72
CA PRO A 50 2.51 5.86 6.75
C PRO A 50 1.88 5.58 5.39
N ASP A 51 2.39 6.15 4.29
CA ASP A 51 1.87 5.88 2.94
C ASP A 51 1.98 4.41 2.58
N LEU A 52 3.16 3.83 2.79
CA LEU A 52 3.42 2.42 2.49
C LEU A 52 2.61 1.51 3.41
N LYS A 53 2.52 1.85 4.71
CA LYS A 53 1.78 1.07 5.71
C LYS A 53 0.30 1.00 5.35
N ARG A 54 -0.31 2.15 5.07
CA ARG A 54 -1.72 2.26 4.67
C ARG A 54 -2.03 1.37 3.47
N LEU A 55 -1.18 1.38 2.44
CA LEU A 55 -1.41 0.56 1.24
C LEU A 55 -1.31 -0.94 1.53
N VAL A 56 -0.33 -1.36 2.34
CA VAL A 56 -0.21 -2.76 2.77
C VAL A 56 -1.44 -3.19 3.57
N GLU A 57 -1.86 -2.38 4.55
CA GLU A 57 -3.07 -2.64 5.35
C GLU A 57 -4.34 -2.66 4.49
N SER A 58 -4.43 -1.82 3.46
CA SER A 58 -5.54 -1.83 2.50
C SER A 58 -5.60 -3.14 1.70
N VAL A 59 -4.44 -3.64 1.26
CA VAL A 59 -4.36 -4.94 0.56
C VAL A 59 -4.77 -6.09 1.50
N ASP A 60 -4.26 -6.09 2.72
CA ASP A 60 -4.64 -7.08 3.74
C ASP A 60 -6.14 -7.06 4.02
N LEU A 61 -6.71 -5.87 4.22
CA LEU A 61 -8.13 -5.72 4.49
C LEU A 61 -9.00 -6.24 3.33
N VAL A 62 -8.66 -5.96 2.07
CA VAL A 62 -9.41 -6.49 0.92
C VAL A 62 -9.29 -8.02 0.84
N ASN A 63 -8.11 -8.57 1.15
CA ASN A 63 -7.88 -10.01 1.18
C ASN A 63 -8.62 -10.71 2.32
N GLU A 64 -8.83 -10.06 3.48
CA GLU A 64 -9.66 -10.58 4.58
C GLU A 64 -11.11 -10.84 4.15
N TYR A 65 -11.64 -10.06 3.20
CA TYR A 65 -12.96 -10.28 2.60
C TYR A 65 -12.95 -11.35 1.48
N GLY A 66 -11.81 -11.99 1.24
CA GLY A 66 -11.62 -13.08 0.28
C GLY A 66 -11.54 -12.64 -1.19
N SER A 67 -12.16 -11.52 -1.57
CA SER A 67 -11.99 -10.94 -2.90
C SER A 67 -12.39 -9.47 -2.96
N LEU A 68 -11.85 -8.74 -3.94
CA LEU A 68 -12.28 -7.39 -4.29
C LEU A 68 -13.79 -7.31 -4.58
N ARG A 69 -14.37 -8.36 -5.18
CA ARG A 69 -15.81 -8.42 -5.47
C ARG A 69 -16.63 -8.45 -4.18
N THR A 70 -16.25 -9.30 -3.24
CA THR A 70 -16.92 -9.42 -1.93
C THR A 70 -16.77 -8.12 -1.13
N ALA A 71 -15.56 -7.56 -1.09
CA ALA A 71 -15.28 -6.29 -0.42
C ALA A 71 -16.20 -5.17 -0.95
N LYS A 72 -16.31 -5.04 -2.28
CA LYS A 72 -17.24 -4.11 -2.91
C LYS A 72 -18.68 -4.38 -2.49
N GLN A 73 -19.17 -5.62 -2.60
CA GLN A 73 -20.56 -5.96 -2.23
C GLN A 73 -20.92 -5.53 -0.80
N ILE A 74 -19.99 -5.69 0.13
CA ILE A 74 -20.19 -5.27 1.52
C ILE A 74 -20.36 -3.76 1.63
N THR A 75 -19.58 -2.96 0.89
CA THR A 75 -19.71 -1.49 0.92
C THR A 75 -21.03 -0.98 0.33
N TRP A 76 -21.72 -1.78 -0.50
CA TRP A 76 -23.07 -1.42 -0.99
C TRP A 76 -24.15 -1.58 0.08
N VAL A 77 -23.95 -2.52 1.02
CA VAL A 77 -24.93 -2.85 2.06
C VAL A 77 -24.65 -2.08 3.35
N ASP A 78 -23.37 -1.88 3.68
CA ASP A 78 -22.91 -1.17 4.86
C ASP A 78 -21.76 -0.24 4.50
N ASN A 79 -21.98 1.07 4.68
CA ASN A 79 -20.96 2.06 4.36
C ASN A 79 -19.82 1.97 5.39
N LYS A 80 -18.74 1.30 5.00
CA LYS A 80 -17.50 1.17 5.77
C LYS A 80 -16.41 2.04 5.15
N PRO A 81 -16.19 3.29 5.59
CA PRO A 81 -15.23 4.21 4.98
C PRO A 81 -13.82 3.64 4.85
N ARG A 82 -13.37 2.87 5.85
CA ARG A 82 -12.07 2.18 5.82
C ARG A 82 -11.97 1.14 4.70
N LEU A 83 -13.04 0.39 4.45
CA LEU A 83 -13.08 -0.61 3.38
C LEU A 83 -13.17 0.06 2.00
N VAL A 84 -13.94 1.15 1.88
CA VAL A 84 -14.00 1.95 0.64
C VAL A 84 -12.62 2.47 0.26
N GLN A 85 -11.88 3.02 1.23
CA GLN A 85 -10.50 3.47 1.00
C GLN A 85 -9.58 2.31 0.60
N ALA A 86 -9.71 1.16 1.27
CA ALA A 86 -8.90 -0.01 0.96
C ALA A 86 -9.17 -0.58 -0.43
N ILE A 87 -10.43 -0.59 -0.88
CA ILE A 87 -10.81 -0.94 -2.25
C ILE A 87 -10.14 0.00 -3.25
N ALA A 88 -10.23 1.32 -3.02
CA ALA A 88 -9.61 2.31 -3.91
C ALA A 88 -8.09 2.14 -4.01
N ASP A 89 -7.41 1.86 -2.89
CA ASP A 89 -5.98 1.57 -2.87
C ASP A 89 -5.64 0.27 -3.60
N TYR A 90 -6.42 -0.79 -3.36
CA TYR A 90 -6.25 -2.08 -4.02
C TYR A 90 -6.39 -1.94 -5.54
N GLU A 91 -7.39 -1.18 -5.99
CA GLU A 91 -7.59 -0.88 -7.41
C GLU A 91 -6.47 -0.01 -7.99
N ALA A 92 -5.95 0.95 -7.24
CA ALA A 92 -4.82 1.75 -7.68
C ALA A 92 -3.54 0.91 -7.83
N ILE A 93 -3.37 -0.13 -7.00
CA ILE A 93 -2.24 -1.07 -7.08
C ILE A 93 -2.43 -2.06 -8.23
N TYR A 94 -3.57 -2.75 -8.31
CA TYR A 94 -3.76 -3.91 -9.18
C TYR A 94 -4.67 -3.68 -10.40
N GLY A 95 -5.41 -2.57 -10.45
CA GLY A 95 -6.35 -2.24 -11.54
C GLY A 95 -5.70 -1.58 -12.77
N GLY A 96 -4.37 -1.47 -12.80
CA GLY A 96 -3.63 -0.64 -13.76
C GLY A 96 -3.39 -1.22 -15.16
N GLU A 97 -3.70 -2.50 -15.45
CA GLU A 97 -3.58 -3.06 -16.81
C GLU A 97 -4.73 -4.02 -17.14
N HIS A 98 -5.77 -3.47 -17.76
CA HIS A 98 -6.62 -4.09 -18.80
C HIS A 98 -7.45 -2.97 -19.48
N VAL A 99 -6.79 -2.16 -20.32
CA VAL A 99 -7.33 -1.59 -21.57
C VAL A 99 -6.18 -1.40 -22.55
#